data_AF-D5VT93-F1
#
_entry.id   AF-D5VT93-F1
#
_cell.length_a   1.000
_cell.length_b   1.000
_cell.length_c   1.000
_cell.angle_alpha   90.00
_cell.angle_beta   90.00
_cell.angle_gamma   90.00
#
_symmetry.space_group_name_H-M   'P 1'
#
loop_
_entity.id
_entity.type
_entity.pdbx_description
1 polymer ?
#
loop_
_entity_poly.entity_id
_entity_poly.type
_entity_poly.pdbx_seq_one_letter_code
_entity_poly.pdbx_strand_id
1 'polypeptide(L)'
;MKRIVEEINKIREELNLPKVNIDIVKIEEKDNKLVIYTRTRTDKSAIIGPGGWVVGKLRERLGYELIKVEDYSDYLLFLERVKEIKEKCNDEIILKLCSHFLENKSYDNLVYTTIVCQYDLYIAETLNKVFRVKALLLNPPILPEKKRNRAIEFLEERKISYEEIYLKPNFKESCGFLPKYLNLEGYIFTTCLKESYLKRGSSIYINFLKLFPLKFNKTYYLEFCPLCIQNLKNIYREVIKDIVNSVYLGIREPTDAAEEIVKIYKRMRK
;
A
#
# COMPACT_ATOMS: atom_id res chain seq x y z
N MET A 1 18.50 3.36 -21.45
CA MET A 1 17.15 3.80 -21.90
C MET A 1 16.84 3.37 -23.33
N LYS A 2 17.59 3.80 -24.36
CA LYS A 2 17.35 3.40 -25.77
C LYS A 2 17.20 1.87 -25.99
N ARG A 3 18.06 1.08 -25.36
CA ARG A 3 18.06 -0.39 -25.43
C ARG A 3 16.74 -1.06 -24.97
N ILE A 4 16.06 -0.50 -23.95
CA ILE A 4 14.78 -1.08 -23.46
C ILE A 4 13.65 -0.74 -24.43
N VAL A 5 13.60 0.48 -24.95
CA VAL A 5 12.58 0.89 -25.92
C VAL A 5 12.71 0.10 -27.23
N GLU A 6 13.95 -0.17 -27.66
CA GLU A 6 14.22 -1.04 -28.81
C GLU A 6 13.71 -2.47 -28.57
N GLU A 7 14.01 -3.08 -27.42
CA GLU A 7 13.51 -4.41 -27.09
C GLU A 7 11.98 -4.46 -26.99
N ILE A 8 11.35 -3.44 -26.40
CA ILE A 8 9.89 -3.32 -26.37
C ILE A 8 9.33 -3.28 -27.80
N ASN A 9 9.92 -2.49 -28.70
CA ASN A 9 9.45 -2.40 -30.07
C ASN A 9 9.65 -3.70 -30.85
N LYS A 10 10.74 -4.44 -30.63
CA LYS A 10 10.92 -5.78 -31.20
C LYS A 10 9.84 -6.76 -30.72
N ILE A 11 9.57 -6.78 -29.41
CA ILE A 11 8.51 -7.62 -28.83
C ILE A 11 7.14 -7.25 -29.42
N ARG A 12 6.87 -5.95 -29.59
CA ARG A 12 5.61 -5.48 -30.17
C ARG A 12 5.46 -5.92 -31.62
N GLU A 13 6.52 -5.83 -32.43
CA GLU A 13 6.52 -6.36 -33.80
C GLU A 13 6.23 -7.86 -33.82
N GLU A 14 6.87 -8.65 -32.96
CA GLU A 14 6.62 -10.10 -32.84
C GLU A 14 5.18 -10.45 -32.43
N LEU A 15 4.52 -9.54 -31.71
CA LEU A 15 3.12 -9.67 -31.32
C LEU A 15 2.16 -9.03 -32.34
N ASN A 16 2.64 -8.63 -33.52
CA ASN A 16 1.87 -7.90 -34.55
C ASN A 16 1.22 -6.61 -34.01
N LEU A 17 1.90 -5.92 -33.09
CA LEU A 17 1.50 -4.64 -32.53
C LEU A 17 2.31 -3.50 -33.17
N PRO A 18 1.72 -2.31 -33.35
CA PRO A 18 2.44 -1.17 -33.90
C PRO A 18 3.58 -0.73 -32.97
N LYS A 19 4.68 -0.29 -33.59
CA LYS A 19 5.77 0.39 -32.87
C LYS A 19 5.25 1.63 -32.18
N VAL A 20 5.90 1.95 -31.07
CA VAL A 20 5.56 3.08 -30.21
C VAL A 20 6.84 3.83 -29.88
N ASN A 21 6.71 5.14 -29.80
CA ASN A 21 7.72 5.98 -29.18
C ASN A 21 7.34 6.14 -27.71
N ILE A 22 8.20 5.65 -26.81
CA ILE A 22 7.93 5.61 -25.37
C ILE A 22 8.93 6.53 -24.67
N ASP A 23 8.43 7.44 -23.85
CA ASP A 23 9.27 8.26 -22.97
C ASP A 23 9.46 7.58 -21.60
N ILE A 24 10.65 7.01 -21.38
CA ILE A 24 11.07 6.44 -20.10
C ILE A 24 11.85 7.50 -19.34
N VAL A 25 11.31 7.93 -18.20
CA VAL A 25 11.88 8.99 -17.35
C VAL A 25 12.96 8.44 -16.41
N LYS A 26 12.74 7.25 -15.84
CA LYS A 26 13.64 6.66 -14.85
C LYS A 26 13.54 5.14 -14.89
N ILE A 27 14.64 4.47 -14.57
CA ILE A 27 14.68 3.03 -14.35
C ILE A 27 15.34 2.80 -12.99
N GLU A 28 14.73 1.96 -12.17
CA GLU A 28 15.30 1.48 -10.91
C GLU A 28 15.43 -0.03 -10.97
N GLU A 29 16.57 -0.54 -10.52
CA GLU A 29 16.86 -1.97 -10.48
C GLU A 29 17.28 -2.35 -9.06
N LYS A 30 16.59 -3.33 -8.48
CA LYS A 30 16.88 -3.83 -7.13
C LYS A 30 16.39 -5.27 -6.97
N ASP A 31 17.22 -6.13 -6.38
CA ASP A 31 16.88 -7.51 -6.01
C ASP A 31 16.23 -8.30 -7.16
N ASN A 32 16.82 -8.26 -8.36
CA ASN A 32 16.31 -8.90 -9.59
C ASN A 32 14.91 -8.41 -10.04
N LYS A 33 14.54 -7.19 -9.63
CA LYS A 33 13.31 -6.50 -10.02
C LYS A 33 13.65 -5.20 -10.72
N LEU A 34 12.96 -4.94 -11.82
CA LEU A 34 13.10 -3.73 -12.61
C LEU A 34 11.83 -2.89 -12.48
N VAL A 35 11.97 -1.60 -12.16
CA VAL A 35 10.88 -0.63 -12.18
C VAL A 35 11.16 0.40 -13.26
N ILE A 36 10.24 0.50 -14.24
CA ILE A 36 10.32 1.43 -15.36
C ILE A 36 9.31 2.55 -15.12
N TYR A 37 9.78 3.78 -14.95
CA TYR A 37 8.95 4.97 -14.81
C TYR A 37 8.78 5.64 -16.16
N THR A 38 7.54 5.77 -16.59
CA THR A 38 7.13 6.35 -17.87
C THR A 38 6.59 7.75 -17.69
N ARG A 39 6.72 8.61 -18.70
CA ARG A 39 6.25 10.00 -18.63
C ARG A 39 4.73 10.07 -18.45
N THR A 40 4.00 9.21 -19.15
CA THR A 40 2.54 9.24 -19.19
C THR A 40 1.93 7.87 -18.96
N ARG A 41 0.66 7.85 -18.56
CA ARG A 41 -0.14 6.62 -18.51
C ARG A 41 -0.21 5.89 -19.85
N THR A 42 -0.21 6.63 -20.98
CA THR A 42 -0.20 6.05 -22.33
C THR A 42 1.09 5.28 -22.59
N ASP A 43 2.24 5.85 -22.20
CA ASP A 43 3.54 5.18 -22.26
C ASP A 43 3.55 3.92 -21.39
N LYS A 44 3.06 4.01 -20.14
CA LYS A 44 2.88 2.84 -19.25
C LYS A 44 2.08 1.74 -19.92
N SER A 45 0.91 2.06 -20.47
CA SER A 45 0.06 1.12 -21.19
C SER A 45 0.76 0.52 -22.43
N ALA A 46 1.58 1.29 -23.13
CA ALA A 46 2.32 0.82 -24.29
C ALA A 46 3.41 -0.21 -23.93
N ILE A 47 4.11 -0.03 -22.80
CA ILE A 47 5.08 -1.00 -22.28
C ILE A 47 4.39 -2.26 -21.74
N ILE A 48 3.27 -2.11 -21.02
CA ILE A 48 2.50 -3.25 -20.51
C ILE A 48 1.96 -4.09 -21.68
N GLY A 49 1.40 -3.40 -22.68
CA GLY A 49 0.77 -4.01 -23.85
C GLY A 49 -0.58 -4.66 -23.54
N PRO A 50 -1.32 -5.09 -24.59
CA PRO A 50 -2.59 -5.80 -24.41
C PRO A 50 -2.39 -7.02 -23.52
N GLY A 51 -3.24 -7.19 -22.50
CA GLY A 51 -3.18 -8.33 -21.57
C GLY A 51 -1.86 -8.50 -20.79
N GLY A 52 -0.97 -7.49 -20.78
CA GLY A 52 0.35 -7.60 -20.13
C GLY A 52 1.39 -8.40 -20.91
N TRP A 53 1.12 -8.75 -22.18
CA TRP A 53 1.97 -9.64 -22.96
C TRP A 53 3.35 -9.03 -23.28
N VAL A 54 3.41 -7.73 -23.52
CA VAL A 54 4.66 -7.04 -23.89
C VAL A 54 5.61 -7.03 -22.70
N VAL A 55 5.15 -6.59 -21.52
CA VAL A 55 5.96 -6.60 -20.30
C VAL A 55 6.32 -8.02 -19.84
N GLY A 56 5.42 -9.00 -20.08
CA GLY A 56 5.68 -10.42 -19.81
C GLY A 56 6.87 -10.97 -20.62
N LYS A 57 6.88 -10.74 -21.94
CA LYS A 57 8.02 -11.12 -22.80
C LYS A 57 9.27 -10.32 -22.48
N LEU A 58 9.13 -9.04 -22.15
CA LEU A 58 10.27 -8.19 -21.77
C LEU A 58 10.96 -8.74 -20.52
N ARG A 59 10.19 -9.17 -19.52
CA ARG A 59 10.67 -9.82 -18.30
C ARG A 59 11.48 -11.08 -18.62
N GLU A 60 10.95 -11.95 -19.48
CA GLU A 60 11.64 -13.18 -19.91
C GLU A 60 12.96 -12.90 -20.61
N ARG A 61 12.99 -11.93 -21.54
CA ARG A 61 14.21 -11.58 -22.28
C ARG A 61 15.30 -10.97 -21.43
N LEU A 62 14.91 -10.13 -20.48
CA LEU A 62 15.85 -9.42 -19.62
C LEU A 62 16.27 -10.24 -18.39
N GLY A 63 15.61 -11.37 -18.13
CA GLY A 63 15.96 -12.27 -17.03
C GLY A 63 15.54 -11.79 -15.64
N TYR A 64 14.65 -10.81 -15.55
CA TYR A 64 14.16 -10.29 -14.27
C TYR A 64 13.05 -11.17 -13.68
N GLU A 65 13.00 -11.28 -12.36
CA GLU A 65 11.87 -11.94 -11.68
C GLU A 65 10.58 -11.15 -11.86
N LEU A 66 10.66 -9.82 -11.82
CA LEU A 66 9.53 -8.91 -11.95
C LEU A 66 9.93 -7.64 -12.69
N ILE A 67 9.14 -7.24 -13.67
CA ILE A 67 9.19 -5.88 -14.25
C ILE A 67 7.90 -5.16 -13.86
N LYS A 68 8.04 -4.02 -13.19
CA LYS A 68 6.95 -3.11 -12.87
C LYS A 68 7.05 -1.88 -13.77
N VAL A 69 5.91 -1.39 -14.26
CA VAL A 69 5.84 -0.16 -15.03
C VAL A 69 4.98 0.84 -14.27
N GLU A 70 5.53 2.02 -14.01
CA GLU A 70 4.88 3.08 -13.25
C GLU A 70 4.74 4.37 -14.06
N ASP A 71 3.69 5.12 -13.73
CA ASP A 71 3.51 6.48 -14.24
C ASP A 71 4.31 7.43 -13.35
N TYR A 72 5.26 8.15 -13.93
CA TYR A 72 6.07 9.11 -13.22
C TYR A 72 5.25 10.30 -12.70
N SER A 73 4.12 10.61 -13.34
CA SER A 73 3.19 11.66 -12.90
C SER A 73 2.60 11.34 -11.53
N ASP A 74 2.25 10.06 -11.27
CA ASP A 74 1.76 9.61 -9.96
C ASP A 74 2.83 9.82 -8.87
N TYR A 75 4.09 9.56 -9.21
CA TYR A 75 5.21 9.79 -8.29
C TYR A 75 5.41 11.27 -7.99
N LEU A 76 5.34 12.15 -9.01
CA LEU A 76 5.44 13.60 -8.82
C LEU A 76 4.30 14.14 -7.96
N LEU A 77 3.06 13.73 -8.23
CA LEU A 77 1.89 14.12 -7.43
C LEU A 77 2.04 13.68 -5.96
N PHE A 78 2.57 12.49 -5.73
CA PHE A 78 2.88 12.03 -4.37
C PHE A 78 3.91 12.95 -3.69
N LEU A 79 5.01 13.29 -4.38
CA LEU A 79 6.03 14.19 -3.81
C LEU A 79 5.50 15.60 -3.55
N GLU A 80 4.66 16.15 -4.43
CA GLU A 80 4.01 17.45 -4.22
C GLU A 80 3.14 17.43 -2.97
N ARG A 81 2.33 16.39 -2.80
CA ARG A 81 1.53 16.20 -1.59
C ARG A 81 2.39 16.09 -0.33
N VAL A 82 3.51 15.37 -0.39
CA VAL A 82 4.43 15.28 0.75
C VAL A 82 5.01 16.66 1.10
N LYS A 83 5.36 17.49 0.10
CA LYS A 83 5.81 18.87 0.35
C LYS A 83 4.72 19.70 1.02
N GLU A 84 3.50 19.64 0.53
CA GLU A 84 2.38 20.35 1.16
C GLU A 84 2.14 19.92 2.61
N ILE A 85 2.24 18.61 2.91
CA ILE A 85 2.14 18.11 4.28
C ILE A 85 3.29 18.66 5.13
N LYS A 86 4.52 18.66 4.61
CA LYS A 86 5.70 19.18 5.31
C LYS A 86 5.59 20.68 5.63
N GLU A 87 4.95 21.45 4.77
CA GLU A 87 4.72 22.90 4.97
C GLU A 87 3.58 23.20 5.97
N LYS A 88 2.53 22.38 5.97
CA LYS A 88 1.31 22.63 6.76
C LYS A 88 1.29 21.91 8.11
N CYS A 89 2.14 20.90 8.32
CA CYS A 89 2.15 20.09 9.53
C CYS A 89 3.28 20.50 10.49
N ASN A 90 2.99 20.51 11.79
CA ASN A 90 3.97 20.82 12.84
C ASN A 90 4.37 19.59 13.68
N ASP A 91 3.87 18.41 13.35
CA ASP A 91 4.15 17.18 14.10
C ASP A 91 5.51 16.60 13.71
N GLU A 92 6.38 16.40 14.69
CA GLU A 92 7.77 15.97 14.48
C GLU A 92 7.87 14.62 13.75
N ILE A 93 7.02 13.65 14.08
CA ILE A 93 7.06 12.32 13.46
C ILE A 93 6.55 12.39 12.03
N ILE A 94 5.50 13.17 11.76
CA ILE A 94 5.00 13.38 10.39
C ILE A 94 6.06 14.11 9.54
N LEU A 95 6.74 15.13 10.09
CA LEU A 95 7.81 15.84 9.39
C LEU A 95 9.01 14.94 9.07
N LYS A 96 9.35 14.01 9.98
CA LYS A 96 10.37 12.98 9.74
C LYS A 96 9.97 12.03 8.61
N LEU A 97 8.71 11.60 8.54
CA LEU A 97 8.20 10.83 7.40
C LEU A 97 8.29 11.60 6.09
N CYS A 98 7.91 12.88 6.08
CA CYS A 98 8.02 13.72 4.88
C CYS A 98 9.48 13.83 4.43
N SER A 99 10.40 13.99 5.37
CA SER A 99 11.84 14.05 5.10
C SER A 99 12.38 12.70 4.59
N HIS A 100 11.83 11.56 5.03
CA HIS A 100 12.15 10.27 4.42
C HIS A 100 11.73 10.22 2.95
N PHE A 101 10.48 10.57 2.63
CA PHE A 101 9.99 10.50 1.25
C PHE A 101 10.71 11.46 0.30
N LEU A 102 11.15 12.62 0.79
CA LEU A 102 11.84 13.63 -0.03
C LEU A 102 13.35 13.43 -0.10
N GLU A 103 13.97 12.96 1.00
CA GLU A 103 15.43 13.01 1.19
C GLU A 103 16.02 11.66 1.63
N ASN A 104 15.20 10.60 1.70
CA ASN A 104 15.59 9.24 2.11
C ASN A 104 16.27 9.14 3.49
N LYS A 105 15.85 9.98 4.44
CA LYS A 105 16.34 10.00 5.82
C LYS A 105 15.71 8.90 6.69
N SER A 106 16.45 8.43 7.69
CA SER A 106 15.98 7.51 8.73
C SER A 106 16.26 8.08 10.13
N TYR A 107 15.53 7.57 11.12
CA TYR A 107 15.49 8.08 12.49
C TYR A 107 15.30 6.92 13.48
N ASP A 108 15.80 7.06 14.71
CA ASP A 108 15.72 6.02 15.74
C ASP A 108 14.45 6.11 16.62
N ASN A 109 13.51 6.99 16.26
CA ASN A 109 12.25 7.13 16.98
C ASN A 109 11.48 5.80 16.97
N LEU A 110 11.01 5.38 18.14
CA LEU A 110 10.10 4.25 18.25
C LEU A 110 8.70 4.66 17.79
N VAL A 111 8.14 3.90 16.87
CA VAL A 111 6.75 4.03 16.44
C VAL A 111 6.07 2.67 16.45
N TYR A 112 4.77 2.68 16.67
CA TYR A 112 3.94 1.48 16.65
C TYR A 112 3.14 1.43 15.36
N THR A 113 2.90 0.22 14.85
CA THR A 113 1.98 0.01 13.73
C THR A 113 1.09 -1.19 14.00
N THR A 114 -0.21 -1.08 13.75
CA THR A 114 -1.16 -2.15 14.08
C THR A 114 -1.35 -3.07 12.90
N ILE A 115 -1.23 -4.39 13.07
CA ILE A 115 -1.37 -5.35 11.97
C ILE A 115 -2.76 -5.99 12.01
N VAL A 116 -3.64 -5.56 11.11
CA VAL A 116 -5.02 -6.05 10.99
C VAL A 116 -5.33 -6.53 9.57
N CYS A 117 -4.66 -5.95 8.57
CA CYS A 117 -4.84 -6.28 7.16
C CYS A 117 -3.54 -6.17 6.36
N GLN A 118 -3.61 -6.45 5.06
CA GLN A 118 -2.44 -6.37 4.16
C GLN A 118 -1.82 -4.97 4.09
N TYR A 119 -2.64 -3.91 4.19
CA TYR A 119 -2.15 -2.53 4.11
C TYR A 119 -1.25 -2.20 5.29
N ASP A 120 -1.56 -2.75 6.46
CA ASP A 120 -0.76 -2.53 7.66
C ASP A 120 0.64 -3.16 7.56
N LEU A 121 0.78 -4.29 6.88
CA LEU A 121 2.09 -4.91 6.61
C LEU A 121 2.96 -4.02 5.70
N TYR A 122 2.36 -3.44 4.65
CA TYR A 122 3.06 -2.49 3.80
C TYR A 122 3.45 -1.21 4.52
N ILE A 123 2.57 -0.72 5.39
CA ILE A 123 2.86 0.42 6.25
C ILE A 123 4.01 0.06 7.19
N ALA A 124 3.99 -1.13 7.82
CA ALA A 124 5.07 -1.58 8.68
C ALA A 124 6.42 -1.64 7.95
N GLU A 125 6.47 -2.21 6.76
CA GLU A 125 7.67 -2.25 5.92
C GLU A 125 8.14 -0.84 5.53
N THR A 126 7.21 0.06 5.21
CA THR A 126 7.55 1.45 4.85
C THR A 126 8.10 2.21 6.06
N LEU A 127 7.42 2.13 7.20
CA LEU A 127 7.86 2.75 8.45
C LEU A 127 9.20 2.18 8.92
N ASN A 128 9.49 0.89 8.70
CA ASN A 128 10.74 0.26 9.12
C ASN A 128 11.97 0.77 8.33
N LYS A 129 11.76 1.47 7.21
CA LYS A 129 12.81 2.19 6.50
C LYS A 129 13.12 3.56 7.15
N VAL A 130 12.21 4.06 7.98
CA VAL A 130 12.26 5.41 8.54
C VAL A 130 12.52 5.41 10.04
N PHE A 131 11.95 4.44 10.75
CA PHE A 131 11.85 4.43 12.21
C PHE A 131 12.18 3.06 12.77
N ARG A 132 12.41 3.01 14.09
CA ARG A 132 12.36 1.76 14.84
C ARG A 132 10.90 1.36 15.02
N VAL A 133 10.45 0.35 14.29
CA VAL A 133 9.04 -0.08 14.29
C VAL A 133 8.82 -1.23 15.28
N LYS A 134 7.76 -1.11 16.09
CA LYS A 134 7.15 -2.23 16.80
C LYS A 134 5.75 -2.50 16.26
N ALA A 135 5.58 -3.62 15.56
CA ALA A 135 4.30 -4.07 15.02
C ALA A 135 3.42 -4.68 16.13
N LEU A 136 2.16 -4.29 16.18
CA LEU A 136 1.18 -4.77 17.14
C LEU A 136 0.23 -5.73 16.41
N LEU A 137 0.46 -7.04 16.54
CA LEU A 137 -0.44 -8.04 15.97
C LEU A 137 -1.69 -8.13 16.83
N LEU A 138 -2.83 -7.76 16.26
CA LEU A 138 -4.09 -7.82 16.98
C LEU A 138 -4.64 -9.25 16.94
N ASN A 139 -4.63 -9.90 18.08
CA ASN A 139 -4.91 -11.33 18.18
C ASN A 139 -6.37 -11.71 17.84
N PRO A 140 -6.65 -13.01 17.64
CA PRO A 140 -8.01 -13.51 17.48
C PRO A 140 -8.92 -12.94 18.58
N PRO A 141 -10.13 -12.48 18.23
CA PRO A 141 -10.90 -12.79 17.01
C PRO A 141 -10.63 -11.88 15.80
N ILE A 142 -9.69 -10.94 15.88
CA ILE A 142 -9.43 -9.98 14.80
C ILE A 142 -8.62 -10.66 13.68
N LEU A 143 -7.44 -11.21 13.96
CA LEU A 143 -6.59 -11.83 12.94
C LEU A 143 -6.73 -13.37 12.98
N PRO A 144 -7.26 -14.04 11.93
CA PRO A 144 -7.33 -15.50 11.90
C PRO A 144 -5.95 -16.15 11.97
N GLU A 145 -5.83 -17.29 12.65
CA GLU A 145 -4.56 -17.99 12.91
C GLU A 145 -3.68 -18.21 11.66
N LYS A 146 -4.24 -18.75 10.57
CA LYS A 146 -3.49 -18.94 9.32
C LYS A 146 -2.94 -17.64 8.74
N LYS A 147 -3.64 -16.53 8.94
CA LYS A 147 -3.20 -15.21 8.49
C LYS A 147 -2.18 -14.64 9.46
N ARG A 148 -2.39 -14.79 10.77
CA ARG A 148 -1.43 -14.40 11.80
C ARG A 148 -0.04 -14.97 11.54
N ASN A 149 0.08 -16.28 11.30
CA ASN A 149 1.38 -16.91 11.02
C ASN A 149 2.08 -16.30 9.80
N ARG A 150 1.35 -16.01 8.74
CA ARG A 150 1.89 -15.30 7.56
C ARG A 150 2.34 -13.86 7.85
N ALA A 151 1.74 -13.16 8.83
CA ALA A 151 2.20 -11.82 9.22
C ALA A 151 3.50 -11.94 9.99
N ILE A 152 3.58 -12.91 10.90
CA ILE A 152 4.78 -13.20 11.67
C ILE A 152 5.93 -13.49 10.70
N GLU A 153 5.73 -14.41 9.75
CA GLU A 153 6.72 -14.70 8.68
C GLU A 153 7.15 -13.42 7.95
N PHE A 154 6.21 -12.59 7.50
CA PHE A 154 6.50 -11.33 6.81
C PHE A 154 7.35 -10.36 7.66
N LEU A 155 7.02 -10.25 8.95
CA LEU A 155 7.69 -9.34 9.89
C LEU A 155 9.09 -9.84 10.24
N GLU A 156 9.25 -11.16 10.45
CA GLU A 156 10.53 -11.81 10.72
C GLU A 156 11.49 -11.68 9.53
N GLU A 157 11.03 -11.95 8.31
CA GLU A 157 11.81 -11.76 7.07
C GLU A 157 12.37 -10.34 6.95
N ARG A 158 11.60 -9.35 7.44
CA ARG A 158 11.94 -7.92 7.38
C ARG A 158 12.59 -7.39 8.64
N LYS A 159 12.86 -8.26 9.62
CA LYS A 159 13.45 -7.91 10.93
C LYS A 159 12.66 -6.81 11.66
N ILE A 160 11.33 -6.85 11.56
CA ILE A 160 10.44 -5.92 12.25
C ILE A 160 10.07 -6.54 13.60
N SER A 161 10.35 -5.83 14.70
CA SER A 161 9.91 -6.26 16.03
C SER A 161 8.40 -6.28 16.10
N TYR A 162 7.84 -7.29 16.78
CA TYR A 162 6.41 -7.35 16.99
C TYR A 162 6.02 -7.80 18.40
N GLU A 163 4.78 -7.48 18.77
CA GLU A 163 4.12 -7.90 20.00
C GLU A 163 2.67 -8.26 19.68
N GLU A 164 2.17 -9.29 20.35
CA GLU A 164 0.78 -9.69 20.24
C GLU A 164 -0.07 -8.96 21.27
N ILE A 165 -1.15 -8.32 20.81
CA ILE A 165 -2.12 -7.63 21.67
C ILE A 165 -3.46 -8.32 21.56
N TYR A 166 -3.99 -8.75 22.70
CA TYR A 166 -5.31 -9.34 22.79
C TYR A 166 -6.38 -8.26 22.99
N LEU A 167 -7.25 -8.09 21.97
CA LEU A 167 -8.37 -7.17 22.02
C LEU A 167 -9.70 -7.93 21.86
N LYS A 168 -10.70 -7.55 22.67
CA LYS A 168 -12.09 -7.99 22.53
C LYS A 168 -12.97 -6.82 22.08
N PRO A 169 -12.92 -6.40 20.80
CA PRO A 169 -13.70 -5.27 20.32
C PRO A 169 -15.20 -5.61 20.26
N ASN A 170 -16.06 -4.60 20.37
CA ASN A 170 -17.46 -4.72 20.02
C ASN A 170 -17.63 -4.70 18.49
N PHE A 171 -17.98 -5.84 17.90
CA PHE A 171 -18.08 -6.06 16.45
C PHE A 171 -19.18 -5.29 15.72
N LYS A 172 -20.01 -4.53 16.45
CA LYS A 172 -21.03 -3.66 15.82
C LYS A 172 -20.42 -2.46 15.09
N GLU A 173 -19.15 -2.12 15.34
CA GLU A 173 -18.48 -0.98 14.72
C GLU A 173 -17.79 -1.36 13.39
N SER A 174 -17.96 -0.53 12.34
CA SER A 174 -17.50 -0.81 10.98
C SER A 174 -16.02 -0.53 10.73
N CYS A 175 -15.47 0.53 11.34
CA CYS A 175 -14.07 0.99 11.23
C CYS A 175 -13.77 2.06 12.30
N GLY A 176 -12.49 2.27 12.62
CA GLY A 176 -12.07 3.34 13.53
C GLY A 176 -12.27 3.04 15.02
N PHE A 177 -12.51 1.78 15.36
CA PHE A 177 -12.74 1.34 16.73
C PHE A 177 -11.42 1.25 17.52
N LEU A 178 -10.28 1.10 16.84
CA LEU A 178 -9.02 0.75 17.47
C LEU A 178 -8.57 1.71 18.59
N PRO A 179 -8.70 3.04 18.44
CA PRO A 179 -8.37 3.98 19.52
C PRO A 179 -9.22 3.83 20.79
N LYS A 180 -10.31 3.05 20.78
CA LYS A 180 -11.13 2.74 21.96
C LYS A 180 -10.59 1.58 22.80
N TYR A 181 -9.83 0.68 22.19
CA TYR A 181 -9.40 -0.58 22.81
C TYR A 181 -7.90 -0.69 22.98
N LEU A 182 -7.13 0.08 22.22
CA LEU A 182 -5.69 0.20 22.37
C LEU A 182 -5.41 1.52 23.08
N ASN A 183 -4.55 1.53 24.09
CA ASN A 183 -4.03 2.76 24.70
C ASN A 183 -2.54 2.53 24.97
N LEU A 184 -1.69 3.24 24.22
CA LEU A 184 -0.25 3.04 24.23
C LEU A 184 0.42 4.39 24.04
N GLU A 185 1.36 4.72 24.92
CA GLU A 185 2.09 5.97 24.82
C GLU A 185 2.91 6.04 23.53
N GLY A 186 2.78 7.14 22.81
CA GLY A 186 3.52 7.41 21.58
C GLY A 186 2.68 7.34 20.31
N TYR A 187 3.36 7.14 19.18
CA TYR A 187 2.78 7.25 17.84
C TYR A 187 2.36 5.88 17.31
N ILE A 188 1.09 5.75 16.96
CA ILE A 188 0.46 4.51 16.52
C ILE A 188 -0.08 4.72 15.10
N PHE A 189 0.60 4.13 14.12
CA PHE A 189 0.16 4.10 12.75
C PHE A 189 -0.87 2.97 12.56
N THR A 190 -1.99 3.29 11.92
CA THR A 190 -3.06 2.32 11.68
C THR A 190 -3.86 2.68 10.44
N THR A 191 -4.37 1.68 9.73
CA THR A 191 -5.43 1.93 8.74
C THR A 191 -6.83 2.00 9.36
N CYS A 192 -6.98 1.53 10.61
CA CYS A 192 -8.25 1.48 11.33
C CYS A 192 -8.54 2.77 12.11
N LEU A 193 -8.57 3.90 11.39
CA LEU A 193 -8.90 5.22 11.94
C LEU A 193 -9.70 6.03 10.92
N LYS A 194 -10.82 6.63 11.34
CA LYS A 194 -11.68 7.43 10.45
C LYS A 194 -11.07 8.77 10.06
N GLU A 195 -10.25 9.35 10.92
CA GLU A 195 -9.57 10.63 10.69
C GLU A 195 -8.12 10.37 10.25
N SER A 196 -7.41 11.39 9.76
CA SER A 196 -5.98 11.28 9.45
C SER A 196 -5.10 11.27 10.71
N TYR A 197 -5.58 11.91 11.78
CA TYR A 197 -4.86 12.12 13.03
C TYR A 197 -5.86 12.15 14.18
N LEU A 198 -5.53 11.49 15.30
CA LEU A 198 -6.32 11.53 16.53
C LEU A 198 -5.40 11.44 17.75
N LYS A 199 -5.47 12.42 18.65
CA LYS A 199 -4.78 12.37 19.95
C LYS A 199 -5.75 11.90 21.04
N ARG A 200 -5.35 10.89 21.81
CA ARG A 200 -6.13 10.36 22.94
C ARG A 200 -5.21 10.07 24.12
N GLY A 201 -5.23 10.94 25.12
CA GLY A 201 -4.28 10.86 26.23
C GLY A 201 -2.84 11.03 25.73
N SER A 202 -1.98 10.07 26.07
CA SER A 202 -0.59 9.97 25.59
C SER A 202 -0.45 9.23 24.26
N SER A 203 -1.54 8.68 23.72
CA SER A 203 -1.55 8.00 22.42
C SER A 203 -1.81 9.00 21.29
N ILE A 204 -1.02 8.92 20.21
CA ILE A 204 -1.21 9.67 18.98
C ILE A 204 -1.45 8.67 17.84
N TYR A 205 -2.67 8.62 17.33
CA TYR A 205 -3.04 7.75 16.21
C TYR A 205 -2.90 8.49 14.90
N ILE A 206 -2.25 7.84 13.93
CA ILE A 206 -2.07 8.38 12.59
C ILE A 206 -2.62 7.38 11.58
N ASN A 207 -3.57 7.83 10.76
CA ASN A 207 -3.95 7.08 9.57
C ASN A 207 -2.96 7.35 8.45
N PHE A 208 -1.99 6.46 8.33
CA PHE A 208 -0.90 6.58 7.36
C PHE A 208 -1.43 6.76 5.92
N LEU A 209 -2.44 6.00 5.51
CA LEU A 209 -2.97 6.04 4.13
C LEU A 209 -3.75 7.31 3.82
N LYS A 210 -4.38 7.91 4.83
CA LYS A 210 -5.06 9.19 4.65
C LYS A 210 -4.08 10.34 4.51
N LEU A 211 -2.93 10.27 5.17
CA LEU A 211 -1.86 11.27 5.00
C LEU A 211 -1.05 11.02 3.72
N PHE A 212 -0.52 9.81 3.58
CA PHE A 212 0.37 9.36 2.53
C PHE A 212 -0.28 8.23 1.72
N PRO A 213 -1.16 8.56 0.76
CA PRO A 213 -1.77 7.56 -0.11
C PRO A 213 -0.70 6.97 -1.02
N LEU A 214 -0.21 5.79 -0.66
CA LEU A 214 0.72 5.03 -1.47
C LEU A 214 -0.03 3.97 -2.28
N LYS A 215 0.40 3.73 -3.52
CA LYS A 215 -0.05 2.56 -4.28
C LYS A 215 0.57 1.29 -3.71
N PHE A 216 -0.27 0.35 -3.29
CA PHE A 216 0.19 -0.95 -2.81
C PHE A 216 0.14 -1.99 -3.91
N ASN A 217 1.12 -2.88 -3.91
CA ASN A 217 1.02 -4.10 -4.68
C ASN A 217 0.06 -5.06 -3.97
N LYS A 218 -0.86 -5.68 -4.71
CA LYS A 218 -1.79 -6.66 -4.12
C LYS A 218 -1.00 -7.89 -3.66
N THR A 219 -1.03 -8.21 -2.37
CA THR A 219 -0.58 -9.50 -1.82
C THR A 219 -1.77 -10.20 -1.20
N TYR A 220 -1.89 -11.52 -1.37
CA TYR A 220 -3.06 -12.29 -0.90
C TYR A 220 -3.12 -12.49 0.63
N TYR A 221 -2.52 -11.59 1.40
CA TYR A 221 -2.39 -11.68 2.85
C TYR A 221 -3.75 -11.52 3.52
N LEU A 222 -4.45 -10.39 3.35
CA LEU A 222 -5.82 -10.17 3.82
C LEU A 222 -6.52 -9.12 2.95
N GLU A 223 -7.40 -9.58 2.05
CA GLU A 223 -8.13 -8.72 1.10
C GLU A 223 -9.05 -7.70 1.80
N PHE A 224 -9.56 -8.04 2.99
CA PHE A 224 -10.43 -7.18 3.79
C PHE A 224 -10.04 -7.23 5.26
N CYS A 225 -10.31 -6.13 5.97
CA CYS A 225 -10.33 -6.12 7.43
C CYS A 225 -11.29 -7.22 7.93
N PRO A 226 -10.82 -8.15 8.79
CA PRO A 226 -11.64 -9.25 9.30
C PRO A 226 -12.93 -8.79 10.00
N LEU A 227 -12.90 -7.63 10.65
CA LEU A 227 -14.08 -7.03 11.28
C LEU A 227 -15.08 -6.49 10.26
N CYS A 228 -14.58 -5.93 9.16
CA CYS A 228 -15.45 -5.55 8.04
C CYS A 228 -16.14 -6.78 7.44
N ILE A 229 -15.48 -7.94 7.36
CA ILE A 229 -16.09 -9.18 6.87
C ILE A 229 -17.22 -9.63 7.82
N GLN A 230 -16.98 -9.59 9.13
CA GLN A 230 -17.95 -10.06 10.13
C GLN A 230 -19.22 -9.20 10.17
N ASN A 231 -19.13 -7.90 9.87
CA ASN A 231 -20.27 -6.98 9.86
C ASN A 231 -20.71 -6.56 8.44
N LEU A 232 -20.20 -7.23 7.39
CA LEU A 232 -20.29 -6.76 5.99
C LEU A 232 -21.73 -6.50 5.55
N LYS A 233 -22.71 -7.32 5.99
CA LYS A 233 -24.13 -7.16 5.65
C LYS A 233 -24.69 -5.78 6.03
N ASN A 234 -24.20 -5.19 7.12
CA ASN A 234 -24.67 -3.89 7.61
C ASN A 234 -23.87 -2.71 7.04
N ILE A 235 -22.61 -2.93 6.66
CA ILE A 235 -21.66 -1.85 6.37
C ILE A 235 -21.20 -1.80 4.91
N TYR A 236 -21.68 -2.71 4.04
CA TYR A 236 -21.16 -2.86 2.67
C TYR A 236 -21.18 -1.57 1.84
N ARG A 237 -22.16 -0.69 2.04
CA ARG A 237 -22.24 0.59 1.32
C ARG A 237 -21.08 1.52 1.69
N GLU A 238 -20.72 1.55 2.98
CA GLU A 238 -19.56 2.30 3.47
C GLU A 238 -18.27 1.71 2.91
N VAL A 239 -18.14 0.38 2.96
CA VAL A 239 -16.96 -0.33 2.44
C VAL A 239 -16.78 -0.08 0.94
N ILE A 240 -17.85 -0.13 0.14
CA ILE A 240 -17.77 0.16 -1.31
C ILE A 240 -17.38 1.63 -1.54
N LYS A 241 -17.95 2.58 -0.78
CA LYS A 241 -17.54 3.99 -0.86
C LYS A 241 -16.05 4.17 -0.55
N ASP A 242 -15.54 3.51 0.48
CA ASP A 242 -14.11 3.60 0.83
C ASP A 242 -13.21 3.00 -0.26
N ILE A 243 -13.62 1.88 -0.87
CA ILE A 243 -12.91 1.29 -2.01
C ILE A 243 -12.88 2.27 -3.19
N VAL A 244 -14.02 2.85 -3.56
CA VAL A 244 -14.11 3.82 -4.66
C VAL A 244 -13.27 5.07 -4.35
N ASN A 245 -13.35 5.59 -3.13
CA ASN A 245 -12.53 6.72 -2.69
C ASN A 245 -11.03 6.41 -2.77
N SER A 246 -10.62 5.18 -2.45
CA SER A 246 -9.21 4.77 -2.56
C SER A 246 -8.69 4.78 -4.01
N VAL A 247 -9.56 4.58 -5.01
CA VAL A 247 -9.20 4.72 -6.43
C VAL A 247 -8.99 6.19 -6.79
N TYR A 248 -9.91 7.07 -6.37
CA TYR A 248 -9.76 8.52 -6.60
C TYR A 248 -8.53 9.12 -5.91
N LEU A 249 -8.16 8.58 -4.75
CA LEU A 249 -6.95 8.94 -4.03
C LEU A 249 -5.68 8.30 -4.62
N GLY A 250 -5.80 7.49 -5.67
CA GLY A 250 -4.68 6.81 -6.31
C GLY A 250 -4.05 5.71 -5.44
N ILE A 251 -4.69 5.27 -4.36
CA ILE A 251 -4.19 4.19 -3.47
C ILE A 251 -4.35 2.82 -4.14
N ARG A 252 -5.39 2.65 -4.96
CA ARG A 252 -5.72 1.39 -5.65
C ARG A 252 -5.97 1.61 -7.13
N GLU A 253 -5.64 0.60 -7.92
CA GLU A 253 -6.00 0.60 -9.34
C GLU A 253 -7.51 0.36 -9.53
N PRO A 254 -8.15 0.98 -10.55
CA PRO A 254 -9.57 0.80 -10.81
C PRO A 254 -9.98 -0.67 -11.01
N THR A 255 -9.14 -1.46 -11.65
CA THR A 255 -9.36 -2.90 -11.87
C THR A 255 -9.38 -3.67 -10.55
N ASP A 256 -8.43 -3.39 -9.66
CA ASP A 256 -8.37 -4.03 -8.35
C ASP A 256 -9.58 -3.71 -7.49
N ALA A 257 -10.00 -2.44 -7.50
CA ALA A 257 -11.19 -1.99 -6.80
C ALA A 257 -12.46 -2.65 -7.34
N ALA A 258 -12.60 -2.77 -8.66
CA ALA A 258 -13.73 -3.43 -9.29
C ALA A 258 -13.82 -4.92 -8.89
N GLU A 259 -12.70 -5.66 -8.95
CA GLU A 259 -12.64 -7.06 -8.48
C GLU A 259 -13.07 -7.19 -7.02
N GLU A 260 -12.61 -6.29 -6.17
CA GLU A 260 -12.90 -6.29 -4.74
C GLU A 260 -14.38 -6.02 -4.44
N ILE A 261 -14.99 -5.06 -5.14
CA ILE A 261 -16.42 -4.77 -5.05
C ILE A 261 -17.26 -5.97 -5.50
N VAL A 262 -16.87 -6.64 -6.61
CA VAL A 262 -17.55 -7.86 -7.08
C VAL A 262 -17.47 -8.98 -6.04
N LYS A 263 -16.32 -9.14 -5.37
CA LYS A 263 -16.15 -10.12 -4.28
C LYS A 263 -17.06 -9.81 -3.09
N ILE A 264 -17.17 -8.54 -2.68
CA ILE A 264 -18.12 -8.12 -1.62
C ILE A 264 -19.54 -8.50 -2.01
N TYR A 265 -19.95 -8.13 -3.23
CA TYR A 265 -21.29 -8.41 -3.72
C TYR A 265 -21.63 -9.91 -3.70
N LYS A 266 -20.69 -10.75 -4.15
CA LYS A 266 -20.82 -12.22 -4.08
C LYS A 266 -20.95 -12.74 -2.65
N ARG A 267 -20.24 -12.15 -1.68
CA ARG A 267 -20.31 -12.53 -0.26
C ARG A 267 -21.62 -12.11 0.41
N MET A 268 -22.21 -10.99 -0.01
CA MET A 268 -23.51 -10.54 0.53
C MET A 268 -24.68 -11.43 0.13
N ARG A 269 -24.58 -12.12 -1.02
CA ARG A 269 -25.61 -13.03 -1.54
C ARG A 269 -25.53 -14.45 -0.94
N LYS A 270 -24.54 -14.72 -0.08
CA LYS A 270 -24.42 -15.98 0.68
C LYS A 270 -24.95 -15.79 2.10
#